data_AF-A0A945PIJ7-F1
#
_entry.id   AF-A0A945PIJ7-F1
#
_cell.length_a   1.000
_cell.length_b   1.000
_cell.length_c   1.000
_cell.angle_alpha   90.00
_cell.angle_beta   90.00
_cell.angle_gamma   90.00
#
_symmetry.space_group_name_H-M   'P 1'
#
loop_
_entity.id
_entity.type
_entity.pdbx_description
1 polymer ?
#
loop_
_entity_poly.entity_id
_entity_poly.type
_entity_poly.pdbx_seq_one_letter_code
_entity_poly.pdbx_strand_id
1 'polypeptide(L)'
;MKKLILILSLFIFTSCAALNSAKGELHLEINITKGQELLDLKKALDAGAITATEFELMKQRVIDDYYMKKAIDEKVKFKSLKTT
;
A
#
# COMPACT_ATOMS: atom_id res chain seq x y z
N MET A 1 -11.28 38.64 33.23
CA MET A 1 -12.10 37.79 32.32
C MET A 1 -11.60 37.80 30.87
N LYS A 2 -11.40 38.96 30.22
CA LYS A 2 -10.88 39.04 28.83
C LYS A 2 -9.54 38.33 28.60
N LYS A 3 -8.57 38.47 29.52
CA LYS A 3 -7.27 37.78 29.47
C LYS A 3 -7.39 36.25 29.56
N LEU A 4 -8.40 35.76 30.29
CA LEU A 4 -8.66 34.33 30.50
C LEU A 4 -9.28 33.69 29.26
N ILE A 5 -10.17 34.43 28.57
CA ILE A 5 -10.75 34.02 27.27
C ILE A 5 -9.66 33.92 26.19
N LEU A 6 -8.69 34.85 26.20
CA LEU A 6 -7.59 34.87 25.24
C LEU A 6 -6.66 33.65 25.41
N ILE A 7 -6.32 33.30 26.65
CA ILE A 7 -5.50 32.11 26.96
C ILE A 7 -6.24 30.82 26.60
N LEU A 8 -7.55 30.75 26.87
CA LEU A 8 -8.37 29.60 26.53
C LEU A 8 -8.48 29.41 25.00
N SER A 9 -8.61 30.50 24.24
CA SER A 9 -8.63 30.42 22.77
C SER A 9 -7.32 29.91 22.19
N LEU A 10 -6.17 30.28 22.78
CA LEU A 10 -4.85 29.86 22.31
C LEU A 10 -4.61 28.35 22.51
N PHE A 11 -5.20 27.78 23.57
CA PHE A 11 -5.10 26.34 23.89
C PHE A 11 -5.92 25.45 22.94
N ILE A 12 -6.99 25.97 22.33
CA ILE A 12 -7.85 25.19 21.41
C ILE A 12 -7.20 25.06 20.03
N PHE A 13 -6.30 25.98 19.64
CA PHE A 13 -5.56 25.88 18.37
C PHE A 13 -4.33 24.96 18.43
N THR A 14 -3.79 24.68 19.62
CA THR A 14 -2.61 23.79 19.77
C THR A 14 -3.00 22.30 19.84
N SER A 15 -4.26 21.97 20.12
CA SER A 15 -4.73 20.58 20.19
C SER A 15 -4.89 19.90 18.82
N CYS A 16 -4.92 20.64 17.72
CA CYS A 16 -4.83 20.06 16.37
C CYS A 16 -3.40 19.65 15.97
N ALA A 17 -2.38 20.05 16.73
CA ALA A 17 -0.99 19.68 16.48
C ALA A 17 -0.56 18.37 17.16
N ALA A 18 -1.46 17.70 17.92
CA ALA A 18 -1.31 16.29 18.30
C ALA A 18 -1.59 15.40 17.07
N LEU A 19 -0.81 15.65 16.02
CA LEU A 19 -0.72 14.86 14.82
C LEU A 19 -0.32 13.44 15.27
N ASN A 20 -1.26 12.52 15.09
CA ASN A 20 -1.00 11.08 15.21
C ASN A 20 0.39 10.78 14.65
N SER A 21 1.25 10.18 15.47
CA SER A 21 2.37 9.40 14.96
C SER A 21 1.75 8.26 14.18
N ALA A 22 1.36 8.55 12.93
CA ALA A 22 0.84 7.57 12.00
C ALA A 22 2.00 6.62 11.74
N LYS A 23 2.08 5.57 12.57
CA LYS A 23 2.73 4.33 12.18
C LYS A 23 1.94 3.89 10.97
N GLY A 24 2.42 4.25 9.78
CA GLY A 24 1.76 3.93 8.53
C GLY A 24 1.69 2.41 8.41
N GLU A 25 0.60 1.83 8.87
CA GLU A 25 0.28 0.44 8.61
C GLU A 25 -0.09 0.32 7.14
N LEU A 26 0.52 -0.66 6.48
CA LEU A 26 0.23 -0.95 5.09
C LEU A 26 -1.05 -1.79 5.06
N HIS A 27 -2.18 -1.16 4.75
CA HIS A 27 -3.44 -1.85 4.50
C HIS A 27 -3.52 -2.09 3.00
N LEU A 28 -3.15 -3.31 2.56
CA LEU A 28 -3.33 -3.75 1.18
C LEU A 28 -4.65 -4.51 1.08
N GLU A 29 -5.63 -3.87 0.46
CA GLU A 29 -6.91 -4.50 0.16
C GLU A 29 -6.89 -4.98 -1.30
N ILE A 30 -6.72 -6.29 -1.49
CA ILE A 30 -6.88 -6.92 -2.80
C ILE A 30 -8.26 -7.57 -2.85
N ASN A 31 -9.13 -6.99 -3.67
CA ASN A 31 -10.50 -7.48 -3.88
C ASN A 31 -10.62 -8.43 -5.09
N ILE A 32 -9.51 -8.71 -5.76
CA ILE A 32 -9.45 -9.60 -6.92
C ILE A 32 -8.90 -10.96 -6.47
N THR A 33 -9.57 -12.04 -6.85
CA THR A 33 -9.05 -13.37 -6.55
C THR A 33 -7.92 -13.74 -7.52
N LYS A 34 -6.96 -14.54 -7.07
CA LYS A 34 -5.92 -15.13 -7.94
C LYS A 34 -6.53 -15.80 -9.18
N GLY A 35 -7.66 -16.49 -9.02
CA GLY A 35 -8.36 -17.12 -10.14
C GLY A 35 -8.80 -16.12 -11.21
N GLN A 36 -9.29 -14.95 -10.81
CA GLN A 36 -9.69 -13.89 -11.73
C GLN A 36 -8.47 -13.32 -12.48
N GLU A 37 -7.37 -13.05 -11.77
CA GLU A 37 -6.12 -12.60 -12.40
C GLU A 37 -5.59 -13.60 -13.43
N LEU A 38 -5.64 -14.90 -13.12
CA LEU A 38 -5.22 -15.97 -14.04
C LEU A 38 -6.12 -16.07 -15.28
N LEU A 39 -7.44 -15.88 -15.10
CA LEU A 39 -8.38 -15.86 -16.23
C LEU A 39 -8.10 -14.68 -17.15
N ASP A 40 -7.81 -13.51 -16.60
CA ASP A 40 -7.52 -12.32 -17.39
C ASP A 40 -6.17 -12.40 -18.10
N LEU A 41 -5.14 -13.01 -17.46
CA LEU A 41 -3.89 -13.37 -18.13
C LEU A 41 -4.11 -14.32 -19.31
N LYS A 42 -4.98 -15.32 -19.17
CA LYS A 42 -5.27 -16.26 -20.26
C LYS A 42 -5.99 -15.57 -21.41
N LYS A 43 -6.94 -14.68 -21.12
CA LYS A 43 -7.61 -13.86 -22.15
C LYS A 43 -6.62 -12.96 -22.91
N ALA A 44 -5.67 -12.35 -22.20
CA ALA A 44 -4.65 -11.52 -22.83
C ALA A 44 -3.74 -12.33 -23.78
N LEU A 45 -3.36 -13.56 -23.37
CA LEU A 45 -2.62 -14.48 -24.24
C LEU A 45 -3.45 -14.86 -25.48
N ASP A 46 -4.74 -15.20 -25.29
CA ASP A 46 -5.63 -15.61 -26.38
C ASP A 46 -5.90 -14.48 -27.37
N ALA A 47 -5.88 -13.23 -26.91
CA ALA A 47 -5.97 -12.04 -27.75
C ALA A 47 -4.65 -11.69 -28.46
N GLY A 48 -3.56 -12.41 -28.20
CA GLY A 48 -2.22 -12.12 -28.72
C GLY A 48 -1.60 -10.85 -28.14
N ALA A 49 -2.14 -10.32 -27.04
CA ALA A 49 -1.64 -9.10 -26.39
C ALA A 49 -0.34 -9.36 -25.60
N ILE A 50 -0.08 -10.61 -25.22
CA ILE A 50 1.13 -11.07 -24.56
C ILE A 50 1.62 -12.37 -25.20
N THR A 51 2.92 -12.62 -25.08
CA THR A 51 3.54 -13.88 -25.53
C THR A 51 3.32 -15.01 -24.52
N ALA A 52 3.52 -16.25 -24.95
CA ALA A 52 3.47 -17.42 -24.07
C ALA A 52 4.50 -17.34 -22.93
N THR A 53 5.69 -16.81 -23.20
CA THR A 53 6.74 -16.61 -22.19
C THR A 53 6.32 -15.59 -21.13
N GLU A 54 5.73 -14.48 -21.54
CA GLU A 54 5.20 -13.47 -20.62
C GLU A 54 4.05 -14.01 -19.79
N PHE A 55 3.15 -14.79 -20.40
CA PHE A 55 2.06 -15.47 -19.69
C PHE A 55 2.59 -16.39 -18.58
N GLU A 56 3.52 -17.28 -18.88
CA GLU A 56 4.06 -18.22 -17.89
C GLU A 56 4.75 -17.51 -16.72
N LEU A 57 5.53 -16.48 -17.03
CA LEU A 57 6.22 -15.68 -16.03
C LEU A 57 5.25 -14.89 -15.15
N MET A 58 4.19 -14.30 -15.71
CA MET A 58 3.17 -13.59 -14.94
C MET A 58 2.29 -14.54 -14.13
N LYS A 59 1.92 -15.70 -14.70
CA LYS A 59 1.19 -16.76 -14.00
C LYS A 59 1.91 -17.17 -12.73
N GLN A 60 3.23 -17.40 -12.81
CA GLN A 60 4.01 -17.74 -11.62
C GLN A 60 4.02 -16.62 -10.59
N ARG A 61 4.16 -15.36 -11.01
CA ARG A 61 4.10 -14.21 -10.08
C ARG A 61 2.76 -14.10 -9.34
N VAL A 62 1.65 -14.38 -10.01
CA VAL A 62 0.31 -14.41 -9.38
C VAL A 62 0.21 -15.56 -8.38
N ILE A 63 0.69 -16.75 -8.73
CA ILE A 63 0.66 -17.94 -7.85
C ILE A 63 1.49 -17.69 -6.58
N ASP A 64 2.73 -17.21 -6.75
CA ASP A 64 3.72 -17.07 -5.68
C ASP A 64 3.49 -15.89 -4.73
N ASP A 65 2.43 -15.09 -4.96
CA ASP A 65 2.20 -13.80 -4.30
C ASP A 65 3.40 -12.85 -4.43
N TYR A 66 4.09 -12.91 -5.58
CA TYR A 66 5.32 -12.17 -5.81
C TYR A 66 5.15 -10.67 -5.55
N TYR A 67 4.07 -10.08 -6.05
CA TYR A 67 3.82 -8.65 -5.91
C TYR A 67 3.56 -8.23 -4.45
N MET A 68 2.91 -9.09 -3.65
CA MET A 68 2.69 -8.83 -2.22
C MET A 68 3.97 -8.94 -1.42
N LYS A 69 4.75 -10.00 -1.66
CA LYS A 69 6.07 -10.18 -1.02
C LYS A 69 6.99 -8.99 -1.32
N LYS A 70 7.06 -8.59 -2.60
CA LYS A 70 7.87 -7.43 -3.02
C LYS A 70 7.45 -6.14 -2.33
N ALA A 71 6.14 -5.86 -2.24
CA ALA A 71 5.63 -4.67 -1.58
C ALA A 71 5.97 -4.63 -0.07
N ILE A 72 5.90 -5.78 0.60
CA ILE A 72 6.30 -5.92 2.01
C ILE A 72 7.81 -5.69 2.17
N ASP A 73 8.63 -6.34 1.35
CA ASP A 73 10.09 -6.24 1.41
C ASP A 73 10.58 -4.81 1.16
N GLU A 74 9.99 -4.11 0.19
CA GLU A 74 10.31 -2.70 -0.08
C GLU A 74 9.97 -1.80 1.12
N LYS A 75 8.84 -2.03 1.79
CA LYS A 75 8.50 -1.30 3.03
C LYS A 75 9.46 -1.59 4.18
N VAL A 76 9.85 -2.85 4.36
CA VAL A 76 10.82 -3.26 5.39
C VAL A 76 12.16 -2.57 5.15
N LYS A 77 12.64 -2.57 3.90
CA LYS A 77 13.88 -1.89 3.51
C LYS A 77 13.81 -0.38 3.69
N PHE A 78 12.70 0.26 3.35
CA PHE A 78 12.53 1.70 3.57
C PHE A 78 12.53 2.06 5.07
N LYS A 79 11.95 1.20 5.91
CA LYS A 79 11.95 1.40 7.36
C LYS A 79 13.36 1.31 7.95
N SER A 80 14.16 0.32 7.54
CA SER A 80 15.54 0.17 8.04
C SER A 80 16.46 1.34 7.66
N LEU A 81 16.25 1.93 6.48
CA LEU A 81 16.99 3.11 6.02
C LEU A 81 16.63 4.40 6.78
N LYS A 82 15.43 4.51 7.36
CA LYS A 82 15.00 5.67 8.16
C LYS A 82 15.42 5.58 9.63
N THR A 83 15.85 4.42 10.10
CA THR A 83 16.26 4.18 11.50
C THR A 83 17.78 4.23 11.71
N THR A 84 18.55 4.53 10.67
CA THR A 84 20.01 4.73 10.70
C THR A 84 20.31 6.20 10.43
#